data_AF-A0A6A0A1N1-F1
#
_entry.id   AF-A0A6A0A1N1-F1
#
_cell.length_a   1.000
_cell.length_b   1.000
_cell.length_c   1.000
_cell.angle_alpha   90.00
_cell.angle_beta   90.00
_cell.angle_gamma   90.00
#
_symmetry.space_group_name_H-M   'P 1'
#
loop_
_entity.id
_entity.type
_entity.pdbx_description
1 polymer ?
#
loop_
_entity_poly.entity_id
_entity_poly.type
_entity_poly.pdbx_seq_one_letter_code
_entity_poly.pdbx_strand_id
1 'polypeptide(L)'
;MDIKREVQRRGEAHLDRVKELATDIKATQGRIMLALEAELGEESKELRRELDAGREALERTGNHLCNLKLEVLRDMDEQEAMKEVVLSRADLVEDLGREPAPAAQGLVGPTELLPTAAIWTSSTQPSTTTPPVAPPNCASQWPDSAYHKSLSNIKLPDVFPAMIDYVADDHIRITTRSTDAWKAVEGREGQHCWAMCESKFNTGYQRMTTAATALDQFLNRTPDGRVSDDELRIRQILVGNQGGQLGGQERAAASCVSWMTPEAQAALRAALDRDTVLNDAQRNNLKQAAARSLTLMQGPPGTGKSATLISMVKALCRVFHRPTPHGGWL
;
A
#
# COMPACT_ATOMS: atom_id res chain seq x y z
N MET A 1 -64.59 22.90 21.98
CA MET A 1 -63.75 21.81 21.42
C MET A 1 -62.44 21.79 22.17
N ASP A 2 -62.07 20.68 22.80
CA ASP A 2 -60.90 20.60 23.68
C ASP A 2 -59.65 20.18 22.87
N ILE A 3 -58.89 21.17 22.42
CA ILE A 3 -57.72 21.02 21.55
C ILE A 3 -56.67 20.07 22.16
N LYS A 4 -56.55 20.03 23.50
CA LYS A 4 -55.58 19.17 24.18
C LYS A 4 -55.86 17.69 23.96
N ARG A 5 -57.13 17.28 23.98
CA ARG A 5 -57.53 15.88 23.75
C ARG A 5 -57.31 15.44 22.30
N GLU A 6 -57.50 16.34 21.33
CA GLU A 6 -57.22 16.06 19.91
C GLU A 6 -55.73 15.84 19.68
N VAL A 7 -54.88 16.71 20.23
CA VAL A 7 -53.41 16.59 20.09
C VAL A 7 -52.92 15.30 20.74
N GLN A 8 -53.43 14.95 21.92
CA GLN A 8 -53.07 13.71 22.59
C GLN A 8 -53.46 12.48 21.76
N ARG A 9 -54.70 12.43 21.25
CA ARG A 9 -55.16 11.31 20.41
C ARG A 9 -54.33 11.15 19.14
N ARG A 10 -53.95 12.27 18.50
CA ARG A 10 -53.07 12.24 17.32
C ARG A 10 -51.65 11.76 17.67
N GLY A 11 -51.14 12.16 18.84
CA GLY A 11 -49.85 11.68 19.35
C GLY A 11 -49.84 10.18 19.60
N GLU A 12 -50.89 9.64 20.21
CA GLU A 12 -51.04 8.20 20.46
C GLU A 12 -51.16 7.41 19.15
N ALA A 13 -52.01 7.86 18.21
CA ALA A 13 -52.14 7.23 16.90
C ALA A 13 -50.83 7.27 16.08
N HIS A 14 -50.04 8.34 16.22
CA HIS A 14 -48.73 8.42 15.58
C HIS A 14 -47.72 7.46 16.23
N LEU A 15 -47.76 7.32 17.56
CA LEU A 15 -46.89 6.39 18.28
C LEU A 15 -47.16 4.93 17.91
N ASP A 16 -48.43 4.55 17.75
CA ASP A 16 -48.81 3.19 17.35
C ASP A 16 -48.36 2.88 15.91
N ARG A 17 -48.51 3.84 14.99
CA ARG A 17 -47.96 3.72 13.62
C ARG A 17 -46.44 3.57 13.60
N VAL A 18 -45.72 4.27 14.47
CA VAL A 18 -44.26 4.15 14.57
C VAL A 18 -43.86 2.76 15.08
N LYS A 19 -44.61 2.19 16.03
CA LYS A 19 -44.37 0.82 16.53
C LYS A 19 -44.62 -0.24 15.46
N GLU A 20 -45.71 -0.11 14.71
CA GLU A 20 -46.04 -0.99 13.58
C GLU A 20 -44.96 -0.93 12.49
N LEU A 21 -44.52 0.28 12.12
CA LEU A 21 -43.44 0.45 11.16
C LEU A 21 -42.12 -0.16 11.66
N ALA A 22 -41.81 -0.04 12.96
CA ALA A 22 -40.63 -0.64 13.55
C ALA A 22 -40.67 -2.17 13.49
N THR A 23 -41.83 -2.80 13.70
CA THR A 23 -41.99 -4.25 13.54
C THR A 23 -41.84 -4.69 12.09
N ASP A 24 -42.36 -3.94 11.14
CA ASP A 24 -42.24 -4.23 9.70
C ASP A 24 -40.81 -4.11 9.18
N ILE A 25 -40.08 -3.08 9.64
CA ILE A 25 -38.65 -2.91 9.33
C ILE A 25 -37.87 -4.12 9.86
N LYS A 26 -38.10 -4.53 11.10
CA LYS A 26 -37.41 -5.67 11.70
C LYS A 26 -37.72 -6.98 10.98
N ALA A 27 -38.98 -7.21 10.59
CA ALA A 27 -39.38 -8.38 9.81
C ALA A 27 -38.74 -8.38 8.41
N THR A 28 -38.62 -7.23 7.78
CA THR A 28 -37.98 -7.08 6.46
C THR A 28 -36.47 -7.29 6.54
N GLN A 29 -35.80 -6.77 7.57
CA GLN A 29 -34.39 -7.06 7.84
C GLN A 29 -34.14 -8.56 8.01
N GLY A 30 -35.00 -9.27 8.75
CA GLY A 30 -34.90 -10.73 8.91
C GLY A 30 -35.02 -11.48 7.59
N ARG A 31 -35.95 -11.08 6.70
CA ARG A 31 -36.12 -11.70 5.38
C ARG A 31 -34.91 -11.46 4.46
N ILE A 32 -34.35 -10.25 4.47
CA ILE A 32 -33.14 -9.93 3.69
C ILE A 32 -31.95 -10.74 4.18
N MET A 33 -31.77 -10.87 5.50
CA MET A 33 -30.66 -11.65 6.07
C MET A 33 -30.73 -13.12 5.66
N LEU A 34 -31.92 -13.74 5.72
CA LEU A 34 -32.12 -15.12 5.28
C LEU A 34 -31.88 -15.30 3.77
N ALA A 35 -32.27 -14.33 2.94
CA ALA A 35 -32.00 -14.36 1.50
C ALA A 35 -30.51 -14.29 1.20
N LEU A 36 -29.78 -13.40 1.87
CA LEU A 36 -28.32 -13.27 1.73
C LEU A 36 -27.58 -14.52 2.22
N GLU A 37 -28.02 -15.13 3.32
CA GLU A 37 -27.44 -16.40 3.80
C GLU A 37 -27.65 -17.54 2.79
N ALA A 38 -28.81 -17.60 2.13
CA ALA A 38 -29.09 -18.59 1.10
C ALA A 38 -28.24 -18.37 -0.17
N GLU A 39 -28.12 -17.12 -0.65
CA GLU A 39 -27.26 -16.78 -1.80
C GLU A 39 -25.79 -17.09 -1.53
N LEU A 40 -25.27 -16.69 -0.35
CA LEU A 40 -23.89 -16.99 0.06
C LEU A 40 -23.65 -18.51 0.17
N GLY A 41 -24.67 -19.27 0.59
CA GLY A 41 -24.64 -20.73 0.65
C GLY A 41 -24.49 -21.38 -0.74
N GLU A 42 -25.18 -20.86 -1.75
CA GLU A 42 -25.07 -21.35 -3.13
C GLU A 42 -23.74 -20.95 -3.79
N GLU A 43 -23.29 -19.70 -3.62
CA GLU A 43 -21.95 -19.27 -4.09
C GLU A 43 -20.83 -20.12 -3.46
N SER A 44 -20.94 -20.43 -2.17
CA SER A 44 -19.97 -21.29 -1.48
C SER A 44 -19.95 -22.71 -2.04
N LYS A 45 -21.10 -23.25 -2.45
CA LYS A 45 -21.17 -24.57 -3.10
C LYS A 45 -20.53 -24.55 -4.48
N GLU A 46 -20.75 -23.48 -5.25
CA GLU A 46 -20.17 -23.36 -6.60
C GLU A 46 -18.65 -23.25 -6.56
N LEU A 47 -18.11 -22.39 -5.69
CA LEU A 47 -16.66 -22.27 -5.49
C LEU A 47 -16.02 -23.59 -5.06
N ARG A 48 -16.71 -24.42 -4.26
CA ARG A 48 -16.23 -25.77 -3.92
C ARG A 48 -16.16 -26.68 -5.14
N ARG A 49 -17.17 -26.65 -6.02
CA ARG A 49 -17.16 -27.44 -7.27
C ARG A 49 -16.02 -27.01 -8.18
N GLU A 50 -15.78 -25.71 -8.33
CA GLU A 50 -14.65 -25.19 -9.11
C GLU A 50 -13.29 -25.61 -8.54
N LEU A 51 -13.16 -25.57 -7.20
CA LEU A 51 -11.93 -25.98 -6.52
C LEU A 51 -11.67 -27.48 -6.67
N ASP A 52 -12.71 -28.32 -6.57
CA ASP A 52 -12.61 -29.76 -6.81
C ASP A 52 -12.26 -30.06 -8.28
N ALA A 53 -12.87 -29.36 -9.24
CA ALA A 53 -12.53 -29.47 -10.66
C ALA A 53 -11.09 -29.03 -10.96
N GLY A 54 -10.65 -27.94 -10.33
CA GLY A 54 -9.26 -27.45 -10.42
C GLY A 54 -8.26 -28.44 -9.83
N ARG A 55 -8.60 -29.09 -8.71
CA ARG A 55 -7.79 -30.18 -8.12
C ARG A 55 -7.65 -31.35 -9.09
N GLU A 56 -8.75 -31.83 -9.68
CA GLU A 56 -8.69 -32.92 -10.65
C GLU A 56 -7.85 -32.55 -11.90
N ALA A 57 -7.98 -31.32 -12.39
CA ALA A 57 -7.17 -30.82 -13.50
C ALA A 57 -5.67 -30.77 -13.13
N LEU A 58 -5.37 -30.32 -11.91
CA LEU A 58 -3.99 -30.29 -11.40
C LEU A 58 -3.44 -31.69 -11.18
N GLU A 59 -4.22 -32.67 -10.73
CA GLU A 59 -3.78 -34.07 -10.62
C GLU A 59 -3.47 -34.68 -12.01
N ARG A 60 -4.27 -34.36 -13.03
CA ARG A 60 -3.99 -34.78 -14.42
C ARG A 60 -2.71 -34.14 -14.96
N THR A 61 -2.47 -32.87 -14.63
CA THR A 61 -1.32 -32.08 -15.14
C THR A 61 -0.06 -32.27 -14.29
N GLY A 62 -0.20 -32.59 -13.01
CA GLY A 62 0.86 -32.74 -12.01
C GLY A 62 1.85 -33.86 -12.32
N ASN A 63 1.45 -34.81 -13.18
CA ASN A 63 2.38 -35.75 -13.81
C ASN A 63 3.50 -35.05 -14.63
N HIS A 64 3.37 -33.76 -14.96
CA HIS A 64 4.36 -32.98 -15.72
C HIS A 64 5.12 -31.96 -14.86
N LEU A 65 4.71 -31.69 -13.61
CA LEU A 65 5.31 -30.66 -12.75
C LEU A 65 6.40 -31.18 -11.79
N CYS A 66 6.65 -32.50 -11.76
CA CYS A 66 7.62 -33.15 -10.86
C CYS A 66 9.11 -32.78 -11.08
N ASN A 67 9.42 -31.77 -11.91
CA ASN A 67 10.79 -31.40 -12.25
C ASN A 67 11.22 -29.99 -11.77
N LEU A 68 10.38 -29.28 -11.02
CA LEU A 68 10.77 -27.97 -10.47
C LEU A 68 11.76 -28.15 -9.31
N LYS A 69 12.98 -27.64 -9.49
CA LYS A 69 14.03 -27.67 -8.47
C LYS A 69 13.78 -26.54 -7.46
N LEU A 70 13.58 -26.89 -6.20
CA LEU A 70 13.45 -25.92 -5.11
C LEU A 70 14.84 -25.58 -4.56
N GLU A 71 15.23 -24.31 -4.62
CA GLU A 71 16.46 -23.83 -3.98
C GLU A 71 16.11 -23.00 -2.75
N VAL A 72 16.46 -23.50 -1.56
CA VAL A 72 16.21 -22.84 -0.27
C VAL A 72 17.53 -22.27 0.24
N LEU A 73 17.63 -20.94 0.29
CA LEU A 73 18.80 -20.27 0.85
C LEU A 73 18.55 -19.93 2.33
N ARG A 74 19.55 -20.15 3.18
CA ARG A 74 19.53 -19.63 4.56
C ARG A 74 19.87 -18.15 4.53
N ASP A 75 18.99 -17.32 5.09
CA ASP A 75 19.38 -15.99 5.55
C ASP A 75 20.25 -16.20 6.81
N MET A 76 21.55 -15.93 6.69
CA MET A 76 22.55 -16.21 7.73
C MET A 76 22.94 -14.95 8.51
N ASP A 77 22.01 -14.04 8.73
CA ASP A 77 22.24 -12.81 9.48
C ASP A 77 21.70 -12.92 10.91
N GLU A 78 22.42 -13.69 11.73
CA GLU A 78 22.55 -13.42 13.16
C GLU A 78 24.00 -13.01 13.45
N GLN A 79 24.34 -11.75 13.15
CA GLN A 79 25.20 -10.93 14.00
C GLN A 79 25.13 -9.46 13.58
N GLU A 80 24.41 -8.67 14.38
CA GLU A 80 24.73 -7.26 14.59
C GLU A 80 26.17 -7.16 15.11
N ALA A 81 27.12 -7.07 14.19
CA ALA A 81 28.42 -6.48 14.42
C ALA A 81 28.70 -5.56 13.26
N MET A 82 28.57 -4.26 13.52
CA MET A 82 28.92 -3.15 12.66
C MET A 82 30.34 -3.36 12.10
N LYS A 83 30.44 -3.98 10.91
CA LYS A 83 31.59 -3.87 10.01
C LYS A 83 31.09 -3.19 8.76
N GLU A 84 31.50 -1.94 8.64
CA GLU A 84 31.41 -1.10 7.45
C GLU A 84 32.01 -1.87 6.25
N VAL A 85 31.14 -2.49 5.45
CA VAL A 85 31.53 -3.05 4.15
C VAL A 85 31.49 -1.89 3.16
N VAL A 86 32.67 -1.34 2.89
CA VAL A 86 32.92 -0.42 1.79
C VAL A 86 32.64 -1.16 0.47
N LEU A 87 31.55 -0.81 -0.19
CA LEU A 87 31.27 -1.25 -1.56
C LEU A 87 32.36 -0.70 -2.49
N SER A 88 33.12 -1.60 -3.12
CA SER A 88 34.12 -1.23 -4.11
C SER A 88 33.44 -0.73 -5.38
N ARG A 89 34.02 0.32 -5.97
CA ARG A 89 33.52 1.14 -7.08
C ARG A 89 33.44 0.43 -8.45
N ALA A 90 33.66 -0.89 -8.52
CA ALA A 90 33.85 -1.60 -9.80
C ALA A 90 32.57 -2.13 -10.46
N ASP A 91 31.46 -2.31 -9.73
CA ASP A 91 30.29 -3.05 -10.26
C ASP A 91 29.12 -2.17 -10.74
N LEU A 92 29.37 -0.87 -11.00
CA LEU A 92 28.32 0.11 -11.36
C LEU A 92 28.49 0.75 -12.74
N VAL A 93 29.30 0.16 -13.63
CA VAL A 93 29.54 0.68 -14.98
C VAL A 93 29.46 -0.45 -16.01
N GLU A 94 28.28 -1.04 -16.20
CA GLU A 94 28.02 -1.85 -17.40
C GLU A 94 26.52 -2.13 -17.62
N ASP A 95 25.65 -1.10 -17.66
CA ASP A 95 24.33 -1.30 -18.29
C ASP A 95 23.60 -0.04 -18.82
N LEU A 96 24.34 0.97 -19.30
CA LEU A 96 23.75 2.19 -19.88
C LEU A 96 24.06 2.34 -21.36
N GLY A 97 23.80 1.29 -22.15
CA GLY A 97 24.16 1.23 -23.57
C GLY A 97 23.09 0.73 -24.54
N ARG A 98 21.80 0.64 -24.17
CA ARG A 98 20.74 0.33 -25.16
C ARG A 98 19.95 1.56 -25.56
N GLU A 99 20.11 1.95 -26.82
CA GLU A 99 19.23 2.88 -27.53
C GLU A 99 17.75 2.43 -27.44
N PRO A 100 16.80 3.36 -27.26
CA PRO A 100 15.39 3.05 -27.49
C PRO A 100 15.07 3.01 -28.99
N ALA A 101 14.35 1.97 -29.40
CA ALA A 101 13.81 1.81 -30.75
C ALA A 101 12.87 2.99 -31.12
N PRO A 102 12.79 3.37 -32.41
CA PRO A 102 11.97 4.49 -32.85
C PRO A 102 10.48 4.22 -32.66
N ALA A 103 9.77 5.26 -32.20
CA ALA A 103 8.34 5.26 -31.96
C ALA A 103 7.54 4.94 -33.24
N ALA A 104 6.78 3.86 -33.21
CA ALA A 104 5.76 3.58 -34.20
C ALA A 104 4.64 4.62 -34.10
N GLN A 105 4.39 5.31 -35.22
CA GLN A 105 3.27 6.22 -35.39
C GLN A 105 1.97 5.43 -35.58
N GLY A 106 0.93 5.83 -34.84
CA GLY A 106 -0.47 5.72 -35.25
C GLY A 106 -1.19 4.41 -34.92
N LEU A 107 -2.16 4.49 -34.02
CA LEU A 107 -3.56 4.18 -34.33
C LEU A 107 -4.45 4.58 -33.15
N VAL A 108 -5.35 5.53 -33.41
CA VAL A 108 -6.39 6.00 -32.50
C VAL A 108 -7.50 4.96 -32.48
N GLY A 109 -7.78 4.40 -31.30
CA GLY A 109 -8.95 3.56 -30.99
C GLY A 109 -9.72 4.17 -29.82
N PRO A 110 -11.04 3.90 -29.69
CA PRO A 110 -11.98 4.79 -29.04
C PRO A 110 -11.87 4.79 -27.51
N THR A 111 -12.13 5.97 -26.97
CA THR A 111 -12.21 6.33 -25.56
C THR A 111 -13.23 5.49 -24.80
N GLU A 112 -12.76 4.59 -23.93
CA GLU A 112 -13.57 4.08 -22.84
C GLU A 112 -13.51 5.05 -21.65
N LEU A 113 -14.65 5.66 -21.38
CA LEU A 113 -14.93 6.52 -20.24
C LEU A 113 -14.95 5.67 -18.96
N LEU A 114 -14.07 6.00 -18.01
CA LEU A 114 -14.18 5.58 -16.61
C LEU A 114 -14.00 6.79 -15.68
N PRO A 115 -14.58 6.74 -14.47
CA PRO A 115 -15.40 7.83 -13.96
C PRO A 115 -14.60 8.90 -13.23
N THR A 116 -14.95 10.14 -13.53
CA THR A 116 -14.58 11.31 -12.73
C THR A 116 -15.18 11.18 -11.34
N ALA A 117 -14.34 11.01 -10.32
CA ALA A 117 -14.74 11.20 -8.93
C ALA A 117 -15.09 12.69 -8.73
N ALA A 118 -16.38 13.01 -8.85
CA ALA A 118 -16.93 14.30 -8.48
C ALA A 118 -16.96 14.38 -6.95
N ILE A 119 -16.15 15.29 -6.38
CA ILE A 119 -16.24 15.66 -4.97
C ILE A 119 -17.46 16.57 -4.84
N TRP A 120 -18.55 16.05 -4.28
CA TRP A 120 -19.70 16.84 -3.83
C TRP A 120 -19.41 17.38 -2.43
N THR A 121 -19.37 18.70 -2.28
CA THR A 121 -19.42 19.36 -0.96
C THR A 121 -20.81 19.94 -0.75
N SER A 122 -21.69 19.19 -0.08
CA SER A 122 -22.94 19.75 0.45
C SER A 122 -22.66 20.46 1.77
N SER A 123 -22.72 21.79 1.73
CA SER A 123 -22.80 22.67 2.88
C SER A 123 -24.12 22.45 3.64
N THR A 124 -24.06 22.11 4.93
CA THR A 124 -25.11 22.50 5.90
C THR A 124 -24.55 22.58 7.33
N GLN A 125 -25.09 23.53 8.08
CA GLN A 125 -24.70 24.06 9.39
C GLN A 125 -24.61 23.06 10.57
N PRO A 126 -23.93 23.43 11.67
CA PRO A 126 -23.64 22.54 12.79
C PRO A 126 -24.85 22.37 13.71
N SER A 127 -25.28 21.12 13.92
CA SER A 127 -26.14 20.74 15.04
C SER A 127 -25.32 19.94 16.05
N THR A 128 -25.35 20.40 17.30
CA THR A 128 -24.78 19.74 18.47
C THR A 128 -25.50 18.42 18.73
N THR A 129 -24.82 17.28 18.54
CA THR A 129 -25.27 15.99 19.06
C THR A 129 -24.07 15.09 19.37
N THR A 130 -24.15 14.43 20.52
CA THR A 130 -23.25 13.46 21.15
C THR A 130 -22.58 12.49 20.16
N PRO A 131 -21.30 12.09 20.35
CA PRO A 131 -20.62 11.21 19.41
C PRO A 131 -21.30 9.83 19.31
N PRO A 132 -21.41 9.25 18.10
CA PRO A 132 -21.94 7.91 17.94
C PRO A 132 -20.96 6.88 18.50
N VAL A 133 -21.52 5.88 19.18
CA VAL A 133 -20.81 4.68 19.62
C VAL A 133 -20.19 4.00 18.41
N ALA A 134 -18.91 3.59 18.55
CA ALA A 134 -18.15 2.92 17.51
C ALA A 134 -18.92 1.73 16.91
N PRO A 135 -18.90 1.54 15.57
CA PRO A 135 -19.54 0.40 14.96
C PRO A 135 -18.87 -0.91 15.44
N PRO A 136 -19.63 -1.99 15.61
CA PRO A 136 -19.06 -3.27 16.01
C PRO A 136 -18.06 -3.74 14.96
N ASN A 137 -16.90 -4.22 15.42
CA ASN A 137 -15.85 -4.87 14.65
C ASN A 137 -16.41 -5.70 13.48
N CYS A 138 -16.37 -5.15 12.27
CA CYS A 138 -16.45 -5.93 11.03
C CYS A 138 -15.08 -6.60 10.79
N ALA A 139 -14.66 -7.45 11.73
CA ALA A 139 -13.69 -8.48 11.43
C ALA A 139 -14.45 -9.53 10.63
N SER A 140 -14.30 -9.50 9.33
CA SER A 140 -14.82 -10.53 8.44
C SER A 140 -14.20 -11.87 8.84
N GLN A 141 -14.91 -12.67 9.64
CA GLN A 141 -14.57 -14.05 9.94
C GLN A 141 -14.84 -14.89 8.68
N TRP A 142 -13.97 -14.77 7.68
CA TRP A 142 -13.92 -15.73 6.59
C TRP A 142 -13.40 -17.08 7.12
N PRO A 143 -13.73 -18.21 6.49
CA PRO A 143 -13.63 -19.55 7.08
C PRO A 143 -12.18 -20.06 7.11
N ASP A 144 -11.29 -19.40 7.87
CA ASP A 144 -9.93 -19.85 8.15
C ASP A 144 -9.92 -21.23 8.81
N SER A 145 -10.97 -21.55 9.58
CA SER A 145 -11.06 -22.83 10.27
C SER A 145 -11.28 -24.01 9.32
N ALA A 146 -11.94 -23.84 8.18
CA ALA A 146 -12.25 -24.97 7.28
C ALA A 146 -11.04 -25.40 6.45
N TYR A 147 -10.26 -24.45 5.94
CA TYR A 147 -9.07 -24.72 5.13
C TYR A 147 -7.94 -25.30 6.00
N HIS A 148 -7.65 -24.69 7.15
CA HIS A 148 -6.68 -25.25 8.10
C HIS A 148 -7.09 -26.64 8.63
N LYS A 149 -8.38 -26.88 8.83
CA LYS A 149 -8.90 -28.18 9.30
C LYS A 149 -8.87 -29.26 8.21
N SER A 150 -9.03 -28.87 6.93
CA SER A 150 -8.84 -29.78 5.80
C SER A 150 -7.36 -30.11 5.59
N LEU A 151 -6.46 -29.13 5.75
CA LEU A 151 -5.02 -29.35 5.68
C LEU A 151 -4.49 -30.16 6.88
N SER A 152 -5.08 -30.04 8.07
CA SER A 152 -4.67 -30.84 9.24
C SER A 152 -5.09 -32.32 9.13
N ASN A 153 -6.08 -32.64 8.31
CA ASN A 153 -6.51 -34.02 8.06
C ASN A 153 -5.59 -34.75 7.08
N ILE A 154 -4.92 -33.99 6.20
CA ILE A 154 -3.78 -34.48 5.46
C ILE A 154 -2.63 -34.46 6.46
N LYS A 155 -2.01 -35.60 6.77
CA LYS A 155 -0.75 -35.62 7.51
C LYS A 155 0.35 -35.04 6.61
N LEU A 156 0.24 -33.76 6.26
CA LEU A 156 1.29 -33.00 5.60
C LEU A 156 2.40 -32.91 6.63
N PRO A 157 3.54 -33.58 6.41
CA PRO A 157 4.67 -33.33 7.27
C PRO A 157 5.05 -31.85 7.05
N ASP A 158 5.52 -31.21 8.11
CA ASP A 158 6.26 -29.95 8.14
C ASP A 158 5.83 -28.86 7.13
N VAL A 159 4.89 -28.02 7.56
CA VAL A 159 4.55 -26.76 6.88
C VAL A 159 5.35 -25.63 7.51
N PHE A 160 5.97 -24.79 6.68
CA PHE A 160 6.70 -23.61 7.15
C PHE A 160 6.38 -22.37 6.32
N PRO A 161 6.42 -21.17 6.92
CA PRO A 161 6.26 -19.92 6.19
C PRO A 161 7.52 -19.58 5.42
N ALA A 162 7.37 -19.07 4.19
CA ALA A 162 8.48 -18.55 3.39
C ALA A 162 7.99 -17.37 2.54
N MET A 163 8.94 -16.55 2.10
CA MET A 163 8.74 -15.47 1.15
C MET A 163 9.39 -15.87 -0.18
N ILE A 164 8.70 -15.65 -1.29
CA ILE A 164 9.29 -15.82 -2.61
C ILE A 164 10.25 -14.65 -2.83
N ASP A 165 11.53 -14.98 -2.98
CA ASP A 165 12.59 -14.00 -3.24
C ASP A 165 12.78 -13.79 -4.75
N TYR A 166 12.74 -14.90 -5.50
CA TYR A 166 12.97 -14.88 -6.94
C TYR A 166 12.19 -16.00 -7.64
N VAL A 167 11.67 -15.71 -8.83
CA VAL A 167 10.97 -16.66 -9.70
C VAL A 167 11.66 -16.66 -11.06
N ALA A 168 12.13 -17.83 -11.49
CA ALA A 168 12.61 -18.10 -12.82
C ALA A 168 11.75 -19.17 -13.49
N ASP A 169 12.01 -19.42 -14.78
CA ASP A 169 11.30 -20.43 -15.56
C ASP A 169 11.53 -21.86 -15.04
N ASP A 170 12.69 -22.13 -14.44
CA ASP A 170 13.13 -23.47 -14.03
C ASP A 170 13.25 -23.66 -12.50
N HIS A 171 13.23 -22.58 -11.72
CA HIS A 171 13.34 -22.64 -10.27
C HIS A 171 12.65 -21.47 -9.57
N ILE A 172 12.33 -21.69 -8.29
CA ILE A 172 11.82 -20.66 -7.39
C ILE A 172 12.76 -20.63 -6.19
N ARG A 173 13.21 -19.42 -5.86
CA ARG A 173 13.98 -19.16 -4.65
C ARG A 173 13.06 -18.66 -3.56
N ILE A 174 13.08 -19.34 -2.43
CA ILE A 174 12.33 -18.94 -1.25
C ILE A 174 13.27 -18.62 -0.09
N THR A 175 12.94 -17.57 0.64
CA THR A 175 13.61 -17.16 1.87
C THR A 175 12.69 -17.40 3.04
N THR A 176 13.20 -18.07 4.07
CA THR A 176 12.42 -18.38 5.28
C THR A 176 13.23 -18.09 6.53
N ARG A 177 12.54 -17.56 7.55
CA ARG A 177 13.09 -17.39 8.90
C ARG A 177 12.77 -18.58 9.82
N SER A 178 12.03 -19.57 9.32
CA SER A 178 11.66 -20.74 10.11
C SER A 178 12.86 -21.68 10.20
N THR A 179 13.34 -21.92 11.41
CA THR A 179 14.39 -22.92 11.69
C THR A 179 13.93 -24.35 11.39
N ASP A 180 12.61 -24.60 11.47
CA ASP A 180 11.99 -25.87 11.15
C ASP A 180 11.91 -26.13 9.64
N ALA A 181 11.91 -25.07 8.82
CA ALA A 181 11.94 -25.20 7.36
C ALA A 181 13.17 -25.98 6.87
N TRP A 182 14.32 -25.72 7.47
CA TRP A 182 15.55 -26.40 7.08
C TRP A 182 15.51 -27.89 7.41
N LYS A 183 15.00 -28.25 8.59
CA LYS A 183 14.80 -29.66 8.97
C LYS A 183 13.83 -30.37 8.03
N ALA A 184 12.78 -29.66 7.60
CA ALA A 184 11.81 -30.18 6.64
C ALA A 184 12.43 -30.43 5.26
N VAL A 185 13.35 -29.56 4.83
CA VAL A 185 14.08 -29.69 3.57
C VAL A 185 15.11 -30.82 3.64
N GLU A 186 15.97 -30.85 4.66
CA GLU A 186 16.96 -31.92 4.86
C GLU A 186 16.30 -33.29 5.02
N GLY A 187 15.23 -33.38 5.80
CA GLY A 187 14.49 -34.63 6.01
C GLY A 187 13.81 -35.20 4.76
N ARG A 188 13.77 -34.43 3.66
CA ARG A 188 13.13 -34.79 2.39
C ARG A 188 14.08 -34.72 1.20
N GLU A 189 15.38 -34.75 1.43
CA GLU A 189 16.35 -34.82 0.35
C GLU A 189 15.99 -35.98 -0.62
N GLY A 190 15.84 -35.64 -1.91
CA GLY A 190 15.41 -36.60 -2.95
C GLY A 190 13.90 -36.74 -3.15
N GLN A 191 13.04 -36.03 -2.39
CA GLN A 191 11.60 -35.95 -2.69
C GLN A 191 11.30 -34.80 -3.66
N HIS A 192 10.52 -35.10 -4.71
CA HIS A 192 10.25 -34.17 -5.82
C HIS A 192 8.91 -33.42 -5.71
N CYS A 193 8.14 -33.64 -4.66
CA CYS A 193 6.79 -33.09 -4.55
C CYS A 193 6.72 -32.03 -3.43
N TRP A 194 6.82 -30.76 -3.83
CA TRP A 194 6.59 -29.60 -2.97
C TRP A 194 5.29 -28.92 -3.38
N ALA A 195 4.54 -28.43 -2.40
CA ALA A 195 3.36 -27.62 -2.62
C ALA A 195 3.56 -26.25 -1.96
N MET A 196 3.29 -25.18 -2.70
CA MET A 196 3.28 -23.82 -2.17
C MET A 196 1.84 -23.33 -2.13
N CYS A 197 1.47 -22.65 -1.06
CA CYS A 197 0.19 -21.99 -0.93
C CYS A 197 0.45 -20.51 -0.64
N GLU A 198 -0.29 -19.63 -1.28
CA GLU A 198 -0.28 -18.22 -0.91
C GLU A 198 -0.74 -18.11 0.54
N SER A 199 0.18 -17.69 1.40
CA SER A 199 -0.19 -17.43 2.79
C SER A 199 -0.94 -16.11 2.85
N LYS A 200 -1.96 -16.05 3.71
CA LYS A 200 -2.59 -14.80 4.13
C LYS A 200 -1.67 -13.99 5.06
N PHE A 201 -0.35 -14.06 4.85
CA PHE A 201 0.60 -13.29 5.65
C PHE A 201 0.29 -11.82 5.44
N ASN A 202 -0.24 -11.23 6.50
CA ASN A 202 -0.80 -9.91 6.48
C ASN A 202 0.29 -8.84 6.58
N THR A 203 1.52 -9.12 6.14
CA THR A 203 2.68 -8.24 6.32
C THR A 203 2.42 -6.87 5.69
N GLY A 204 1.76 -6.82 4.53
CA GLY A 204 1.33 -5.56 3.91
C GLY A 204 0.41 -4.75 4.83
N TYR A 205 -0.66 -5.37 5.35
CA TYR A 205 -1.60 -4.70 6.25
C TYR A 205 -1.00 -4.37 7.61
N GLN A 206 -0.14 -5.22 8.16
CA GLN A 206 0.59 -4.95 9.39
C GLN A 206 1.48 -3.72 9.20
N ARG A 207 2.22 -3.64 8.09
CA ARG A 207 3.00 -2.44 7.73
C ARG A 207 2.11 -1.21 7.59
N MET A 208 0.96 -1.33 6.91
CA MET A 208 0.00 -0.22 6.80
C MET A 208 -0.56 0.21 8.16
N THR A 209 -0.90 -0.74 9.04
CA THR A 209 -1.43 -0.49 10.39
C THR A 209 -0.37 0.14 11.30
N THR A 210 0.87 -0.35 11.23
CA THR A 210 2.01 0.24 11.94
C THR A 210 2.27 1.66 11.43
N ALA A 211 2.24 1.88 10.11
CA ALA A 211 2.40 3.21 9.52
C ALA A 211 1.25 4.16 9.92
N ALA A 212 0.01 3.68 9.93
CA ALA A 212 -1.15 4.46 10.37
C ALA A 212 -1.06 4.82 11.86
N THR A 213 -0.65 3.87 12.72
CA THR A 213 -0.39 4.13 14.14
C THR A 213 0.74 5.15 14.32
N ALA A 214 1.84 5.02 13.55
CA ALA A 214 2.94 5.97 13.59
C ALA A 214 2.51 7.37 13.13
N LEU A 215 1.66 7.45 12.09
CA LEU A 215 1.07 8.70 11.62
C LEU A 215 0.13 9.30 12.67
N ASP A 216 -0.69 8.52 13.35
CA ASP A 216 -1.55 9.00 14.43
C ASP A 216 -0.72 9.60 15.57
N GLN A 217 0.32 8.88 16.01
CA GLN A 217 1.27 9.39 17.00
C GLN A 217 1.97 10.67 16.51
N PHE A 218 2.35 10.71 15.24
CA PHE A 218 2.94 11.89 14.62
C PHE A 218 1.97 13.07 14.63
N LEU A 219 0.68 12.88 14.36
CA LEU A 219 -0.28 13.98 14.32
C LEU A 219 -0.77 14.42 15.71
N ASN A 220 -0.91 13.48 16.65
CA ASN A 220 -1.54 13.72 17.95
C ASN A 220 -0.57 13.96 19.11
N ARG A 221 0.74 13.68 18.94
CA ARG A 221 1.71 14.03 20.01
C ARG A 221 1.77 15.54 20.17
N THR A 222 1.34 16.00 21.34
CA THR A 222 1.65 17.33 21.86
C THR A 222 3.17 17.52 21.73
N PRO A 223 3.65 18.63 21.16
CA PRO A 223 5.08 18.85 21.03
C PRO A 223 5.69 18.97 22.43
N ASP A 224 6.26 17.90 22.95
CA ASP A 224 7.00 17.90 24.23
C ASP A 224 8.38 18.59 24.08
N GLY A 225 8.48 19.58 23.18
CA GLY A 225 9.67 20.38 22.91
C GLY A 225 10.75 19.73 22.03
N ARG A 226 10.50 18.54 21.45
CA ARG A 226 11.50 17.81 20.62
C ARG A 226 11.13 17.64 19.15
N VAL A 227 10.11 18.33 18.65
CA VAL A 227 9.69 18.22 17.25
C VAL A 227 10.52 19.20 16.41
N SER A 228 11.16 18.73 15.34
CA SER A 228 11.93 19.60 14.45
C SER A 228 11.03 20.55 13.66
N ASP A 229 11.55 21.72 13.26
CA ASP A 229 10.79 22.68 12.44
C ASP A 229 10.32 22.08 11.10
N ASP A 230 11.13 21.21 10.50
CA ASP A 230 10.78 20.50 9.27
C ASP A 230 9.65 19.49 9.50
N GLU A 231 9.61 18.87 10.68
CA GLU A 231 8.52 17.97 11.06
C GLU A 231 7.19 18.72 11.26
N LEU A 232 7.21 19.85 11.99
CA LEU A 232 6.05 20.72 12.15
C LEU A 232 5.52 21.21 10.78
N ARG A 233 6.44 21.52 9.87
CA ARG A 233 6.10 21.92 8.50
C ARG A 233 5.39 20.81 7.72
N ILE A 234 5.90 19.58 7.77
CA ILE A 234 5.24 18.44 7.11
C ILE A 234 3.84 18.21 7.69
N ARG A 235 3.68 18.28 9.03
CA ARG A 235 2.36 18.21 9.68
C ARG A 235 1.41 19.28 9.13
N GLN A 236 1.90 20.52 9.05
CA GLN A 236 1.12 21.65 8.54
C GLN A 236 0.72 21.44 7.08
N ILE A 237 1.59 20.88 6.25
CA ILE A 237 1.27 20.60 4.84
C ILE A 237 0.19 19.51 4.74
N LEU A 238 0.36 18.39 5.46
CA LEU A 238 -0.50 17.21 5.33
C LEU A 238 -1.90 17.40 5.93
N VAL A 239 -2.00 17.99 7.13
CA VAL A 239 -3.27 18.11 7.87
C VAL A 239 -3.85 19.52 7.79
N GLY A 240 -3.03 20.51 7.43
CA GLY A 240 -3.41 21.91 7.48
C GLY A 240 -3.36 22.46 8.90
N ASN A 241 -3.56 23.77 9.03
CA ASN A 241 -3.89 24.35 10.32
C ASN A 241 -5.33 23.93 10.66
N GLN A 242 -5.61 23.57 11.91
CA GLN A 242 -6.96 23.24 12.41
C GLN A 242 -8.02 24.37 12.20
N GLY A 243 -7.62 25.51 11.61
CA GLY A 243 -8.49 26.64 11.24
C GLY A 243 -8.75 26.83 9.74
N GLY A 244 -8.46 25.84 8.87
CA GLY A 244 -8.94 25.84 7.48
C GLY A 244 -8.34 26.90 6.54
N GLN A 245 -7.24 27.57 6.91
CA GLN A 245 -6.58 28.53 6.03
C GLN A 245 -5.69 27.81 5.00
N LEU A 246 -6.21 27.62 3.78
CA LEU A 246 -5.46 27.08 2.63
C LEU A 246 -4.12 27.80 2.38
N GLY A 247 -4.04 29.10 2.69
CA GLY A 247 -2.81 29.89 2.56
C GLY A 247 -1.69 29.51 3.55
N GLY A 248 -1.98 28.79 4.63
CA GLY A 248 -0.95 28.26 5.54
C GLY A 248 -0.22 27.04 4.94
N GLN A 249 -0.99 26.13 4.33
CA GLN A 249 -0.46 24.92 3.68
C GLN A 249 0.43 25.27 2.50
N GLU A 250 -0.02 26.17 1.62
CA GLU A 250 0.78 26.55 0.46
C GLU A 250 2.07 27.27 0.87
N ARG A 251 2.03 28.12 1.91
CA ARG A 251 3.26 28.75 2.44
C ARG A 251 4.24 27.72 3.01
N ALA A 252 3.73 26.73 3.76
CA ALA A 252 4.55 25.66 4.29
C ALA A 252 5.16 24.80 3.16
N ALA A 253 4.37 24.46 2.14
CA ALA A 253 4.84 23.69 0.98
C ALA A 253 5.82 24.47 0.10
N ALA A 254 5.61 25.78 -0.06
CA ALA A 254 6.46 26.66 -0.85
C ALA A 254 7.76 27.04 -0.13
N SER A 255 7.82 26.90 1.20
CA SER A 255 9.05 27.13 1.95
C SER A 255 10.10 26.07 1.62
N CYS A 256 11.38 26.42 1.73
CA CYS A 256 12.47 25.48 1.50
C CYS A 256 12.81 24.74 2.80
N VAL A 257 13.26 23.49 2.69
CA VAL A 257 13.76 22.70 3.81
C VAL A 257 15.02 23.34 4.40
N SER A 258 15.17 23.27 5.73
CA SER A 258 16.22 24.01 6.47
C SER A 258 17.65 23.71 5.98
N TRP A 259 17.89 22.48 5.53
CA TRP A 259 19.18 22.00 5.05
C TRP A 259 19.48 22.36 3.58
N MET A 260 18.50 22.87 2.82
CA MET A 260 18.67 23.27 1.43
C MET A 260 19.06 24.75 1.36
N THR A 261 20.36 25.04 1.51
CA THR A 261 20.87 26.42 1.44
C THR A 261 20.69 27.01 0.03
N PRO A 262 20.72 28.35 -0.11
CA PRO A 262 20.65 29.00 -1.44
C PRO A 262 21.73 28.49 -2.42
N GLU A 263 22.93 28.20 -1.92
CA GLU A 263 24.04 27.67 -2.71
C GLU A 263 23.75 26.23 -3.17
N ALA A 264 23.25 25.38 -2.27
CA ALA A 264 22.86 24.01 -2.60
C ALA A 264 21.73 23.98 -3.63
N GLN A 265 20.76 24.89 -3.49
CA GLN A 265 19.67 25.05 -4.43
C GLN A 265 20.15 25.53 -5.80
N ALA A 266 21.07 26.50 -5.84
CA ALA A 266 21.69 26.97 -7.08
C ALA A 266 22.48 25.85 -7.76
N ALA A 267 23.25 25.06 -6.99
CA ALA A 267 23.98 23.91 -7.48
C ALA A 267 23.04 22.83 -8.04
N LEU A 268 21.92 22.59 -7.38
CA LEU A 268 20.89 21.63 -7.83
C LEU A 268 20.25 22.08 -9.15
N ARG A 269 19.87 23.37 -9.27
CA ARG A 269 19.36 23.94 -10.52
C ARG A 269 20.38 23.81 -11.65
N ALA A 270 21.65 24.12 -11.39
CA ALA A 270 22.73 23.98 -12.37
C ALA A 270 22.96 22.51 -12.77
N ALA A 271 22.83 21.57 -11.83
CA ALA A 271 22.94 20.14 -12.12
C ALA A 271 21.78 19.63 -12.99
N LEU A 272 20.56 20.14 -12.78
CA LEU A 272 19.40 19.86 -13.62
C LEU A 272 19.54 20.49 -15.02
N ASP A 273 20.14 21.67 -15.14
CA ASP A 273 20.37 22.32 -16.43
C ASP A 273 21.34 21.58 -17.35
N ARG A 274 22.26 20.81 -16.76
CA ARG A 274 23.19 19.97 -17.50
C ARG A 274 22.56 18.64 -17.95
N ASP A 275 21.36 18.31 -17.49
CA ASP A 275 20.67 17.10 -17.90
C ASP A 275 20.00 17.32 -19.27
N THR A 276 20.56 16.69 -20.30
CA THR A 276 20.09 16.78 -21.69
C THR A 276 18.91 15.86 -21.98
N VAL A 277 18.59 14.92 -21.08
CA VAL A 277 17.48 13.97 -21.25
C VAL A 277 16.14 14.64 -20.94
N LEU A 278 16.14 15.66 -20.08
CA LEU A 278 14.94 16.38 -19.69
C LEU A 278 14.53 17.40 -20.74
N ASN A 279 13.25 17.36 -21.13
CA ASN A 279 12.63 18.47 -21.83
C ASN A 279 12.43 19.68 -20.89
N ASP A 280 12.10 20.84 -21.47
CA ASP A 280 11.98 22.09 -20.73
C ASP A 280 10.92 22.05 -19.63
N ALA A 281 9.77 21.41 -19.88
CA ALA A 281 8.69 21.30 -18.91
C ALA A 281 9.11 20.46 -17.70
N GLN A 282 9.71 19.30 -17.92
CA GLN A 282 10.22 18.43 -16.86
C GLN A 282 11.30 19.14 -16.05
N ARG A 283 12.25 19.79 -16.73
CA ARG A 283 13.34 20.54 -16.10
C ARG A 283 12.82 21.68 -15.24
N ASN A 284 11.89 22.48 -15.75
CA ASN A 284 11.28 23.58 -15.01
C ASN A 284 10.51 23.09 -13.79
N ASN A 285 9.75 22.00 -13.92
CA ASN A 285 9.05 21.38 -12.79
C ASN A 285 10.02 20.91 -11.70
N LEU A 286 11.16 20.29 -12.07
CA LEU A 286 12.16 19.87 -11.09
C LEU A 286 12.87 21.05 -10.42
N LYS A 287 13.16 22.13 -11.16
CA LYS A 287 13.74 23.35 -10.60
C LYS A 287 12.79 24.03 -9.61
N GLN A 288 11.49 23.98 -9.86
CA GLN A 288 10.47 24.43 -8.91
C GLN A 288 10.41 23.49 -7.70
N ALA A 289 10.45 22.18 -7.92
CA ALA A 289 10.43 21.19 -6.85
C ALA A 289 11.62 21.32 -5.90
N ALA A 290 12.82 21.59 -6.44
CA ALA A 290 14.03 21.88 -5.69
C ALA A 290 13.92 23.09 -4.74
N ALA A 291 12.92 23.95 -4.94
CA ALA A 291 12.70 25.14 -4.12
C ALA A 291 11.64 24.99 -3.04
N ARG A 292 10.99 23.83 -2.97
CA ARG A 292 9.79 23.60 -2.15
C ARG A 292 10.03 22.44 -1.21
N SER A 293 9.42 22.48 -0.03
CA SER A 293 9.42 21.37 0.92
C SER A 293 8.52 20.22 0.44
N LEU A 294 7.46 20.53 -0.31
CA LEU A 294 6.62 19.53 -0.95
C LEU A 294 6.23 19.97 -2.36
N THR A 295 6.32 19.04 -3.31
CA THR A 295 5.83 19.21 -4.68
C THR A 295 5.12 17.95 -5.11
N LEU A 296 3.90 18.12 -5.64
CA LEU A 296 3.17 17.05 -6.30
C LEU A 296 3.41 17.16 -7.80
N MET A 297 3.95 16.10 -8.40
CA MET A 297 4.20 16.03 -9.83
C MET A 297 3.24 15.05 -10.48
N GLN A 298 2.35 15.56 -11.33
CA GLN A 298 1.48 14.74 -12.16
C GLN A 298 2.05 14.64 -13.57
N GLY A 299 2.14 13.43 -14.09
CA GLY A 299 2.53 13.18 -15.48
C GLY A 299 1.56 12.19 -16.13
N PRO A 300 0.90 12.53 -17.24
CA PRO A 300 0.13 11.58 -18.03
C PRO A 300 0.95 10.33 -18.45
N PRO A 301 0.30 9.28 -18.96
CA PRO A 301 0.99 8.17 -19.59
C PRO A 301 1.95 8.66 -20.70
N GLY A 302 3.15 8.09 -20.78
CA GLY A 302 4.16 8.45 -21.80
C GLY A 302 4.97 9.73 -21.54
N THR A 303 4.68 10.54 -20.51
CA THR A 303 5.40 11.82 -20.29
C THR A 303 6.73 11.70 -19.52
N GLY A 304 7.27 10.48 -19.40
CA GLY A 304 8.60 10.26 -18.83
C GLY A 304 8.73 10.52 -17.32
N LYS A 305 7.67 10.30 -16.51
CA LYS A 305 7.70 10.47 -15.03
C LYS A 305 8.94 9.85 -14.38
N SER A 306 9.22 8.58 -14.67
CA SER A 306 10.35 7.85 -14.10
C SER A 306 11.68 8.47 -14.49
N ALA A 307 11.87 8.83 -15.78
CA ALA A 307 13.07 9.50 -16.25
C ALA A 307 13.28 10.86 -15.56
N THR A 308 12.20 11.63 -15.39
CA THR A 308 12.22 12.91 -14.66
C THR A 308 12.65 12.73 -13.20
N LEU A 309 12.10 11.74 -12.49
CA LEU A 309 12.48 11.45 -11.10
C LEU A 309 13.93 10.97 -10.98
N ILE A 310 14.40 10.12 -11.90
CA ILE A 310 15.78 9.66 -11.94
C ILE A 310 16.75 10.84 -12.12
N SER A 311 16.43 11.79 -13.00
CA SER A 311 17.24 13.01 -13.17
C SER A 311 17.30 13.86 -11.91
N MET A 312 16.17 14.00 -11.19
CA MET A 312 16.15 14.68 -9.89
C MET A 312 17.07 13.99 -8.87
N VAL A 313 16.98 12.67 -8.76
CA VAL A 313 17.84 11.89 -7.85
C VAL A 313 19.30 12.03 -8.22
N LYS A 314 19.65 11.90 -9.52
CA LYS A 314 21.02 12.12 -10.01
C LYS A 314 21.53 13.52 -9.66
N ALA A 315 20.70 14.55 -9.83
CA ALA A 315 21.06 15.92 -9.51
C ALA A 315 21.26 16.12 -7.99
N LEU A 316 20.39 15.56 -7.15
CA LEU A 316 20.54 15.56 -5.69
C LEU A 316 21.84 14.86 -5.26
N CYS A 317 22.13 13.68 -5.81
CA CYS A 317 23.38 12.96 -5.53
C CYS A 317 24.60 13.81 -5.93
N ARG A 318 24.61 14.47 -7.09
CA ARG A 318 25.75 15.32 -7.48
C ARG A 318 25.99 16.49 -6.53
N VAL A 319 24.94 17.03 -5.91
CA VAL A 319 25.05 18.17 -5.00
C VAL A 319 25.45 17.72 -3.59
N PHE A 320 24.78 16.70 -3.06
CA PHE A 320 24.89 16.31 -1.65
C PHE A 320 25.79 15.11 -1.41
N HIS A 321 25.99 14.26 -2.41
CA HIS A 321 26.94 13.17 -2.35
C HIS A 321 28.27 13.67 -2.95
N ARG A 322 29.03 14.44 -2.17
CA ARG A 322 30.46 14.60 -2.43
C ARG A 322 31.17 13.38 -1.86
N PRO A 323 31.69 12.44 -2.67
CA PRO A 323 32.71 11.53 -2.17
C PRO A 323 33.86 12.41 -1.67
N THR A 324 34.24 12.26 -0.40
CA THR A 324 35.44 12.91 0.15
C THR A 324 36.61 12.58 -0.76
N PRO A 325 37.24 13.57 -1.41
CA PRO A 325 38.43 13.32 -2.19
C PRO A 325 39.59 13.22 -1.20
N HIS A 326 39.85 11.99 -0.77
CA HIS A 326 41.00 11.58 0.06
C HIS A 326 41.02 12.08 1.51
N GLY A 327 41.31 11.14 2.41
CA GLY A 327 41.45 11.38 3.84
C GLY A 327 42.52 12.43 4.15
N GLY A 328 42.08 13.53 4.74
CA GLY A 328 42.86 14.31 5.68
C GLY A 328 42.26 14.05 7.06
N TRP A 329 42.91 13.18 7.84
CA TRP A 329 42.67 13.10 9.27
C TRP A 329 43.09 14.43 9.91
N LEU A 330 42.19 15.03 10.69
CA LEU A 330 42.57 15.87 11.83
C LEU A 330 42.49 14.98 13.08
#